data_AF-A0A8C6S6T8-F1
#
_entry.id   AF-A0A8C6S6T8-F1
#
_cell.length_a   1.000
_cell.length_b   1.000
_cell.length_c   1.000
_cell.angle_alpha   90.00
_cell.angle_beta   90.00
_cell.angle_gamma   90.00
#
_symmetry.space_group_name_H-M   'P 1'
#
loop_
_entity.id
_entity.type
_entity.pdbx_description
1 polymer ?
#
loop_
_entity_poly.entity_id
_entity_poly.type
_entity_poly.pdbx_seq_one_letter_code
_entity_poly.pdbx_strand_id
1 'polypeptide(L)'
;MESCRLYYNDTLFEASRLELALPEEFVLLEKLGQCHLKADVYEHHKLLKLLPRRLQPQMLSQITEEKVVETQIELCQRNCEFSGFFRKHLSSAEFRHGLICLIRAESEGKVTQEEAENMCRTAFGRIQIICCRSLQTELWLKKQPLPNTAAETGVYVKQERQGCIFYLQHSDMDHMNIFEVCGTLAREINHLLGTYLGHTTYWCVHSSSSPGTEIPEEWHDALDMNILNNFEEGEYVGYHSNGKYIYAVIVEELPGNSGQFTQRYKIDIGHEEAIEVSFLDLYQFKREKQPTISTCLELQLVEDATRDSSSLQSTRCSPASIEEAKKEIDKCLNEIWTLPKEERQKAIKRLYLRWHPDKNPDCSLIAAEAFKHLKYRIDELTNGKRKSTASTSTSFKSTGSTSTGSRSTGFTSSSSKATGSRSTGEAKRWCRQAQCDLSAAYNDVGKGSTEWCLFKVHQAVEKSLIAASYRNNGKQPNCSSISALASKVSSYSPQLSGLSQLVRDLIALDVDAKKTQYPTYHSFPNIPNGQFRSANERRALDKASEILTLVETYVNH
;
A
#
# COMPACT_ATOMS: atom_id res chain seq x y z
N MET A 1 2.99 -14.86 -44.39
CA MET A 1 1.63 -15.25 -43.96
C MET A 1 0.89 -13.97 -43.56
N GLU A 2 -0.40 -13.86 -43.85
CA GLU A 2 -1.21 -12.74 -43.34
C GLU A 2 -1.38 -12.89 -41.82
N SER A 3 -1.15 -11.82 -41.06
CA SER A 3 -1.18 -11.84 -39.58
C SER A 3 -2.53 -12.31 -39.01
N CYS A 4 -3.62 -12.13 -39.74
CA CYS A 4 -4.97 -12.62 -39.38
C CYS A 4 -5.17 -14.14 -39.48
N ARG A 5 -4.18 -14.87 -40.01
CA ARG A 5 -4.15 -16.34 -40.07
C ARG A 5 -3.42 -16.96 -38.87
N LEU A 6 -2.78 -16.14 -38.04
CA LEU A 6 -2.09 -16.57 -36.82
C LEU A 6 -3.06 -16.55 -35.64
N TYR A 7 -2.80 -17.43 -34.68
CA TYR A 7 -3.53 -17.53 -33.42
C TYR A 7 -2.68 -17.01 -32.27
N TYR A 8 -3.22 -16.10 -31.48
CA TYR A 8 -2.57 -15.64 -30.25
C TYR A 8 -3.23 -16.33 -29.06
N ASN A 9 -2.39 -16.93 -28.21
CA ASN A 9 -2.85 -17.56 -26.98
C ASN A 9 -3.10 -16.50 -25.91
N ASP A 10 -4.36 -16.06 -25.80
CA ASP A 10 -4.83 -15.15 -24.78
C ASP A 10 -5.50 -15.84 -23.58
N THR A 11 -5.35 -17.15 -23.47
CA THR A 11 -5.90 -17.92 -22.35
C THR A 11 -4.90 -17.90 -21.20
N LEU A 12 -5.33 -17.41 -20.03
CA LEU A 12 -4.45 -17.09 -18.89
C LEU A 12 -4.11 -18.31 -18.02
N PHE A 13 -4.81 -19.43 -18.18
CA PHE A 13 -4.58 -20.66 -17.44
C PHE A 13 -4.27 -21.79 -18.43
N GLU A 14 -3.24 -22.57 -18.11
CA GLU A 14 -2.86 -23.80 -18.83
C GLU A 14 -2.53 -23.63 -20.32
N ALA A 15 -1.84 -22.54 -20.67
CA ALA A 15 -1.31 -22.30 -22.01
C ALA A 15 -0.61 -23.55 -22.59
N SER A 16 0.15 -24.28 -21.76
CA SER A 16 0.81 -25.53 -22.16
C SER A 16 -0.16 -26.66 -22.50
N ARG A 17 -1.29 -26.79 -21.78
CA ARG A 17 -2.30 -27.84 -22.02
C ARG A 17 -2.98 -27.62 -23.38
N LEU A 18 -3.27 -26.36 -23.71
CA LEU A 18 -3.83 -25.99 -25.00
C LEU A 18 -2.78 -26.10 -26.13
N GLU A 19 -1.61 -25.49 -25.97
CA GLU A 19 -0.57 -25.44 -27.00
C GLU A 19 -0.10 -26.84 -27.45
N LEU A 20 0.02 -27.79 -26.52
CA LEU A 20 0.39 -29.18 -26.83
C LEU A 20 -0.72 -29.97 -27.55
N ALA A 21 -1.98 -29.59 -27.35
CA ALA A 21 -3.14 -30.30 -27.91
C ALA A 21 -3.68 -29.64 -29.19
N LEU A 22 -3.20 -28.45 -29.55
CA LEU A 22 -3.64 -27.75 -30.75
C LEU A 22 -3.23 -28.52 -32.02
N PRO A 23 -4.16 -28.75 -32.96
CA PRO A 23 -3.83 -29.35 -34.25
C PRO A 23 -2.80 -28.49 -35.03
N GLU A 24 -1.96 -29.14 -35.84
CA GLU A 24 -0.90 -28.47 -36.64
C GLU A 24 -1.43 -27.38 -37.59
N GLU A 25 -2.72 -27.39 -37.94
CA GLU A 25 -3.36 -26.34 -38.74
C GLU A 25 -3.46 -24.98 -38.02
N PHE A 26 -3.33 -24.95 -36.68
CA PHE A 26 -3.33 -23.73 -35.89
C PHE A 26 -1.90 -23.20 -35.71
N VAL A 27 -1.54 -22.23 -36.56
CA VAL A 27 -0.23 -21.59 -36.46
C VAL A 27 -0.27 -20.52 -35.37
N LEU A 28 0.43 -20.77 -34.26
CA LEU A 28 0.53 -19.82 -33.15
C LEU A 28 1.43 -18.63 -33.51
N LEU A 29 1.06 -17.46 -33.03
CA LEU A 29 1.92 -16.29 -33.03
C LEU A 29 3.09 -16.54 -32.07
N GLU A 30 4.30 -16.25 -32.53
CA GLU A 30 5.52 -16.35 -31.72
C GLU A 30 5.36 -15.58 -30.40
N LYS A 31 5.94 -16.11 -29.31
CA LYS A 31 5.85 -15.45 -28.01
C LYS A 31 6.46 -14.05 -28.11
N LEU A 32 5.64 -13.02 -27.95
CA LEU A 32 6.07 -11.63 -28.16
C LEU A 32 7.23 -11.22 -27.23
N GLY A 33 7.32 -11.82 -26.05
CA GLY A 33 8.49 -11.68 -25.14
C GLY A 33 9.82 -12.16 -25.75
N GLN A 34 9.77 -13.08 -26.72
CA GLN A 34 10.94 -13.55 -27.48
C GLN A 34 11.23 -12.65 -28.69
N CYS A 35 10.33 -11.73 -29.02
CA CYS A 35 10.38 -10.84 -30.19
C CYS A 35 10.79 -9.40 -29.83
N HIS A 36 11.67 -9.23 -28.83
CA HIS A 36 12.14 -7.93 -28.32
C HIS A 36 11.07 -7.04 -27.66
N LEU A 37 9.87 -7.55 -27.42
CA LEU A 37 8.93 -6.95 -26.49
C LEU A 37 9.23 -7.51 -25.08
N LYS A 38 8.97 -6.72 -24.03
CA LYS A 38 9.08 -7.21 -22.64
C LYS A 38 8.10 -8.36 -22.43
N ALA A 39 8.33 -9.27 -21.47
CA ALA A 39 7.45 -10.43 -21.28
C ALA A 39 6.06 -10.10 -20.68
N ASP A 40 5.59 -8.85 -20.74
CA ASP A 40 4.29 -8.44 -20.22
C ASP A 40 3.16 -8.91 -21.14
N VAL A 41 2.57 -10.05 -20.77
CA VAL A 41 1.49 -10.67 -21.52
C VAL A 41 0.26 -9.75 -21.58
N TYR A 42 -0.05 -8.96 -20.56
CA TYR A 42 -1.23 -8.07 -20.56
C TYR A 42 -1.05 -6.89 -21.52
N GLU A 43 0.14 -6.30 -21.55
CA GLU A 43 0.46 -5.27 -22.53
C GLU A 43 0.47 -5.87 -23.94
N HIS A 44 0.94 -7.11 -24.12
CA HIS A 44 0.79 -7.84 -25.40
C HIS A 44 -0.67 -7.98 -25.83
N HIS A 45 -1.56 -8.42 -24.95
CA HIS A 45 -3.00 -8.49 -25.23
C HIS A 45 -3.55 -7.15 -25.70
N LYS A 46 -3.18 -6.08 -25.00
CA LYS A 46 -3.64 -4.72 -25.30
C LYS A 46 -3.11 -4.23 -26.63
N LEU A 47 -1.81 -4.38 -26.89
CA LEU A 47 -1.17 -3.99 -28.16
C LEU A 47 -1.76 -4.76 -29.34
N LEU A 48 -1.97 -6.06 -29.21
CA LEU A 48 -2.62 -6.88 -30.24
C LEU A 48 -4.07 -6.46 -30.49
N LYS A 49 -4.80 -6.02 -29.45
CA LYS A 49 -6.15 -5.47 -29.58
C LYS A 49 -6.20 -4.11 -30.29
N LEU A 50 -5.10 -3.37 -30.31
CA LEU A 50 -4.98 -2.08 -31.01
C LEU A 50 -4.64 -2.22 -32.50
N LEU A 51 -4.25 -3.43 -32.96
CA LEU A 51 -3.95 -3.66 -34.37
C LEU A 51 -5.20 -3.49 -35.24
N PRO A 52 -5.06 -2.96 -36.48
CA PRO A 52 -6.14 -2.97 -37.46
C PRO A 52 -6.68 -4.40 -37.65
N ARG A 53 -8.00 -4.56 -37.81
CA ARG A 53 -8.64 -5.89 -37.91
C ARG A 53 -8.02 -6.85 -38.94
N ARG A 54 -7.41 -6.32 -40.01
CA ARG A 54 -6.74 -7.13 -41.04
C ARG A 54 -5.38 -7.69 -40.60
N LEU A 55 -4.79 -7.11 -39.56
CA LEU A 55 -3.49 -7.47 -39.00
C LEU A 55 -3.59 -8.12 -37.61
N GLN A 56 -4.77 -8.06 -36.99
CA GLN A 56 -5.00 -8.65 -35.69
C GLN A 56 -5.02 -10.18 -35.78
N PRO A 57 -4.24 -10.91 -34.97
CA PRO A 57 -4.33 -12.37 -34.89
C PRO A 57 -5.67 -12.80 -34.29
N GLN A 58 -6.07 -14.04 -34.55
CA GLN A 58 -7.26 -14.62 -33.93
C GLN A 58 -6.94 -14.99 -32.47
N MET A 59 -7.83 -14.62 -31.56
CA MET A 59 -7.67 -14.90 -30.13
C MET A 59 -8.17 -16.32 -29.83
N LEU A 60 -7.35 -17.14 -29.17
CA LEU A 60 -7.75 -18.51 -28.83
C LEU A 60 -8.95 -18.54 -27.88
N SER A 61 -9.09 -17.58 -26.97
CA SER A 61 -10.25 -17.45 -26.07
C SER A 61 -11.59 -17.33 -26.80
N GLN A 62 -11.59 -16.93 -28.08
CA GLN A 62 -12.80 -16.79 -28.89
C GLN A 62 -13.26 -18.11 -29.52
N ILE A 63 -12.38 -19.09 -29.61
CA ILE A 63 -12.62 -20.36 -30.30
C ILE A 63 -12.40 -21.59 -29.41
N THR A 64 -11.92 -21.37 -28.20
CA THR A 64 -11.73 -22.39 -27.17
C THR A 64 -12.72 -22.20 -26.03
N GLU A 65 -13.07 -23.29 -25.37
CA GLU A 65 -13.96 -23.32 -24.22
C GLU A 65 -13.50 -24.42 -23.28
N GLU A 66 -13.51 -24.19 -21.98
CA GLU A 66 -13.24 -25.23 -20.99
C GLU A 66 -14.56 -25.79 -20.47
N LYS A 67 -14.68 -27.13 -20.42
CA LYS A 67 -15.88 -27.81 -19.96
C LYS A 67 -15.57 -28.87 -18.94
N VAL A 68 -16.49 -29.03 -17.99
CA VAL A 68 -16.44 -30.14 -17.06
C VAL A 68 -16.67 -31.47 -17.80
N VAL A 69 -15.87 -32.48 -17.46
CA VAL A 69 -16.05 -33.85 -17.95
C VAL A 69 -17.20 -34.50 -17.17
N GLU A 70 -18.44 -34.31 -17.65
CA GLU A 70 -19.67 -34.69 -16.92
C GLU A 70 -19.72 -36.18 -16.51
N THR A 71 -19.07 -37.07 -17.26
CA THR A 71 -19.01 -38.51 -16.98
C THR A 71 -18.11 -38.88 -15.80
N GLN A 72 -17.20 -37.99 -15.39
CA GLN A 72 -16.22 -38.22 -14.32
C GLN A 72 -16.50 -37.38 -13.07
N ILE A 73 -17.62 -36.65 -13.04
CA ILE A 73 -18.04 -35.93 -11.84
C ILE A 73 -18.50 -36.93 -10.78
N GLU A 74 -17.73 -37.02 -9.69
CA GLU A 74 -18.15 -37.75 -8.51
C GLU A 74 -18.68 -36.77 -7.46
N LEU A 75 -19.99 -36.75 -7.21
CA LEU A 75 -20.57 -35.83 -6.22
C LEU A 75 -20.12 -36.16 -4.80
N CYS A 76 -19.84 -35.12 -4.01
CA CYS A 76 -19.58 -35.23 -2.58
C CYS A 76 -20.89 -35.42 -1.80
N GLN A 77 -20.78 -35.68 -0.49
CA GLN A 77 -21.92 -35.82 0.41
C GLN A 77 -22.77 -34.54 0.45
N ARG A 78 -24.10 -34.69 0.61
CA ARG A 78 -25.06 -33.57 0.61
C ARG A 78 -24.75 -32.46 1.63
N ASN A 79 -24.18 -32.81 2.78
CA ASN A 79 -23.82 -31.88 3.85
C ASN A 79 -22.31 -31.67 3.97
N CYS A 80 -21.62 -31.61 2.84
CA CYS A 80 -20.19 -31.31 2.78
C CYS A 80 -19.85 -29.97 3.46
N GLU A 81 -18.93 -30.00 4.42
CA GLU A 81 -18.46 -28.84 5.19
C GLU A 81 -17.81 -27.79 4.27
N PHE A 82 -16.93 -28.22 3.37
CA PHE A 82 -16.22 -27.34 2.44
C PHE A 82 -17.17 -26.50 1.57
N SER A 83 -18.14 -27.11 0.88
CA SER A 83 -19.14 -26.31 0.14
C SER A 83 -20.14 -25.60 1.05
N GLY A 84 -20.37 -26.13 2.25
CA GLY A 84 -21.19 -25.51 3.28
C GLY A 84 -20.61 -24.18 3.77
N PHE A 85 -19.27 -24.10 3.88
CA PHE A 85 -18.54 -22.89 4.21
C PHE A 85 -18.91 -21.75 3.25
N PHE A 86 -18.78 -21.95 1.94
CA PHE A 86 -19.11 -20.90 0.96
C PHE A 86 -20.61 -20.55 0.95
N ARG A 87 -21.49 -21.55 1.05
CA ARG A 87 -22.95 -21.31 1.13
C ARG A 87 -23.32 -20.47 2.35
N LYS A 88 -22.68 -20.72 3.49
CA LYS A 88 -22.87 -19.93 4.72
C LYS A 88 -22.41 -18.49 4.54
N HIS A 89 -21.27 -18.27 3.90
CA HIS A 89 -20.75 -16.91 3.64
C HIS A 89 -21.62 -16.14 2.65
N LEU A 90 -22.08 -16.75 1.56
CA LEU A 90 -23.01 -16.11 0.61
C LEU A 90 -24.36 -15.77 1.24
N SER A 91 -24.76 -16.49 2.30
CA SER A 91 -26.01 -16.25 3.03
C SER A 91 -25.86 -15.28 4.21
N SER A 92 -24.63 -14.90 4.58
CA SER A 92 -24.35 -14.03 5.73
C SER A 92 -24.95 -12.63 5.54
N ALA A 93 -25.58 -12.12 6.60
CA ALA A 93 -26.14 -10.77 6.61
C ALA A 93 -25.02 -9.72 6.60
N GLU A 94 -23.92 -10.01 7.30
CA GLU A 94 -22.73 -9.17 7.41
C GLU A 94 -22.03 -9.05 6.07
N PHE A 95 -21.78 -10.18 5.37
CA PHE A 95 -21.20 -10.18 4.04
C PHE A 95 -22.06 -9.40 3.03
N ARG A 96 -23.37 -9.67 3.04
CA ARG A 96 -24.32 -8.93 2.19
C ARG A 96 -24.31 -7.44 2.49
N HIS A 97 -24.28 -7.04 3.76
CA HIS A 97 -24.21 -5.64 4.15
C HIS A 97 -22.92 -4.96 3.69
N GLY A 98 -21.78 -5.64 3.82
CA GLY A 98 -20.49 -5.16 3.31
C GLY A 98 -20.53 -4.92 1.81
N LEU A 99 -21.08 -5.87 1.05
CA LEU A 99 -21.21 -5.75 -0.41
C LEU A 99 -22.15 -4.60 -0.82
N ILE A 100 -23.25 -4.39 -0.08
CA ILE A 100 -24.15 -3.24 -0.28
C ILE A 100 -23.39 -1.92 -0.07
N CYS A 101 -22.58 -1.82 0.99
CA CYS A 101 -21.79 -0.63 1.25
C CYS A 101 -20.79 -0.35 0.12
N LEU A 102 -20.13 -1.40 -0.39
CA LEU A 102 -19.20 -1.30 -1.51
C LEU A 102 -19.89 -0.82 -2.79
N ILE A 103 -21.02 -1.43 -3.17
CA ILE A 103 -21.79 -1.01 -4.36
C ILE A 103 -22.19 0.47 -4.25
N ARG A 104 -22.65 0.89 -3.07
CA ARG A 104 -23.03 2.29 -2.82
C ARG A 104 -21.84 3.24 -2.91
N ALA A 105 -20.68 2.84 -2.39
CA ALA A 105 -19.45 3.62 -2.48
C ALA A 105 -18.97 3.77 -3.92
N GLU A 106 -18.87 2.66 -4.67
CA GLU A 106 -18.45 2.65 -6.08
C GLU A 106 -19.44 3.41 -7.00
N SER A 107 -20.72 3.41 -6.65
CA SER A 107 -21.74 4.18 -7.37
C SER A 107 -21.80 5.67 -6.99
N GLU A 108 -20.94 6.14 -6.09
CA GLU A 108 -20.98 7.51 -5.53
C GLU A 108 -22.36 7.86 -4.94
N GLY A 109 -23.06 6.86 -4.38
CA GLY A 109 -24.40 7.01 -3.81
C GLY A 109 -25.55 7.06 -4.82
N LYS A 110 -25.30 6.82 -6.12
CA LYS A 110 -26.35 6.75 -7.16
C LYS A 110 -27.25 5.53 -6.97
N VAL A 111 -26.69 4.42 -6.50
CA VAL A 111 -27.46 3.22 -6.15
C VAL A 111 -27.95 3.37 -4.71
N THR A 112 -29.25 3.29 -4.53
CA THR A 112 -29.88 3.34 -3.20
C THR A 112 -29.61 2.06 -2.40
N GLN A 113 -29.84 2.10 -1.09
CA GLN A 113 -29.70 0.90 -0.25
C GLN A 113 -30.63 -0.23 -0.69
N GLU A 114 -31.89 0.09 -1.03
CA GLU A 114 -32.88 -0.89 -1.48
C GLU A 114 -32.50 -1.50 -2.84
N GLU A 115 -32.00 -0.70 -3.77
CA GLU A 115 -31.51 -1.18 -5.06
C GLU A 115 -30.29 -2.09 -4.89
N ALA A 116 -29.29 -1.69 -4.09
CA ALA A 116 -28.12 -2.51 -3.81
C ALA A 116 -28.47 -3.83 -3.10
N GLU A 117 -29.43 -3.81 -2.18
CA GLU A 117 -29.94 -5.02 -1.54
C GLU A 117 -30.62 -5.95 -2.54
N ASN A 118 -31.45 -5.41 -3.44
CA ASN A 118 -32.08 -6.20 -4.50
C ASN A 118 -31.05 -6.78 -5.49
N MET A 119 -30.00 -6.02 -5.82
CA MET A 119 -28.88 -6.51 -6.64
C MET A 119 -28.18 -7.69 -5.97
N CYS A 120 -27.79 -7.56 -4.70
CA CYS A 120 -27.12 -8.64 -3.97
C CYS A 120 -28.01 -9.88 -3.84
N ARG A 121 -29.28 -9.70 -3.49
CA ARG A 121 -30.26 -10.80 -3.40
C ARG A 121 -30.42 -11.52 -4.74
N THR A 122 -30.50 -10.76 -5.82
CA THR A 122 -30.60 -11.32 -7.18
C THR A 122 -29.32 -12.05 -7.57
N ALA A 123 -28.14 -11.48 -7.32
CA ALA A 123 -26.87 -12.10 -7.65
C ALA A 123 -26.68 -13.42 -6.88
N PHE A 124 -26.87 -13.42 -5.55
CA PHE A 124 -26.66 -14.62 -4.74
C PHE A 124 -27.68 -15.72 -5.00
N GLY A 125 -28.93 -15.36 -5.32
CA GLY A 125 -29.96 -16.33 -5.72
C GLY A 125 -29.67 -17.04 -7.05
N ARG A 126 -28.70 -16.54 -7.81
CA ARG A 126 -28.27 -17.08 -9.11
C ARG A 126 -26.99 -17.91 -9.02
N ILE A 127 -26.44 -18.12 -7.82
CA ILE A 127 -25.23 -18.90 -7.60
C ILE A 127 -25.61 -20.26 -7.01
N GLN A 128 -25.26 -21.33 -7.70
CA GLN A 128 -25.38 -22.69 -7.19
C GLN A 128 -23.99 -23.27 -6.92
N ILE A 129 -23.78 -23.92 -5.78
CA ILE A 129 -22.51 -24.55 -5.42
C ILE A 129 -22.69 -26.06 -5.28
N ILE A 130 -21.90 -26.82 -6.04
CA ILE A 130 -21.86 -28.28 -6.06
C ILE A 130 -20.45 -28.73 -5.68
N CYS A 131 -20.33 -29.60 -4.69
CA CYS A 131 -19.05 -30.19 -4.29
C CYS A 131 -18.88 -31.56 -4.91
N CYS A 132 -17.69 -31.83 -5.45
CA CYS A 132 -17.34 -33.06 -6.14
C CYS A 132 -16.08 -33.65 -5.50
N ARG A 133 -15.99 -34.97 -5.30
CA ARG A 133 -14.76 -35.66 -4.87
C ARG A 133 -13.67 -35.58 -5.93
N SER A 134 -14.08 -35.74 -7.18
CA SER A 134 -13.23 -35.56 -8.35
C SER A 134 -13.89 -34.56 -9.28
N LEU A 135 -13.09 -33.62 -9.79
CA LEU A 135 -13.51 -32.61 -10.74
C LEU A 135 -12.45 -32.53 -11.83
N GLN A 136 -12.84 -32.91 -13.06
CA GLN A 136 -12.00 -32.78 -14.22
C GLN A 136 -12.64 -31.86 -15.26
N THR A 137 -11.79 -31.09 -15.93
CA THR A 137 -12.17 -30.24 -17.06
C THR A 137 -11.34 -30.62 -18.28
N GLU A 138 -11.92 -30.44 -19.46
CA GLU A 138 -11.25 -30.65 -20.73
C GLU A 138 -11.44 -29.42 -21.63
N LEU A 139 -10.48 -29.20 -22.53
CA LEU A 139 -10.50 -28.09 -23.45
C LEU A 139 -11.25 -28.49 -24.72
N TRP A 140 -12.10 -27.58 -25.20
CA TRP A 140 -12.86 -27.73 -26.42
C TRP A 140 -12.40 -26.68 -27.42
N LEU A 141 -12.21 -27.08 -28.67
CA LEU A 141 -11.87 -26.21 -29.79
C LEU A 141 -12.98 -26.29 -30.83
N LYS A 142 -13.57 -25.13 -31.20
CA LYS A 142 -14.68 -25.06 -32.17
C LYS A 142 -15.81 -26.06 -31.88
N LYS A 143 -16.13 -26.26 -30.59
CA LYS A 143 -17.15 -27.20 -30.08
C LYS A 143 -16.81 -28.69 -30.24
N GLN A 144 -15.54 -29.05 -30.40
CA GLN A 144 -15.07 -30.43 -30.30
C GLN A 144 -14.07 -30.55 -29.15
N PRO A 145 -14.10 -31.65 -28.37
CA PRO A 145 -13.14 -31.87 -27.31
C PRO A 145 -11.73 -32.07 -27.90
N LEU A 146 -10.73 -31.47 -27.28
CA LEU A 146 -9.33 -31.67 -27.62
C LEU A 146 -8.80 -32.92 -26.90
N PRO A 147 -8.17 -33.87 -27.62
CA PRO A 147 -7.68 -35.09 -27.01
C PRO A 147 -6.58 -34.80 -25.99
N ASN A 148 -6.55 -35.59 -24.91
CA ASN A 148 -5.54 -35.51 -23.84
C ASN A 148 -5.46 -34.16 -23.12
N THR A 149 -6.56 -33.39 -23.10
CA THR A 149 -6.64 -32.13 -22.35
C THR A 149 -7.42 -32.23 -21.05
N ALA A 150 -7.93 -33.42 -20.70
CA ALA A 150 -8.58 -33.64 -19.42
C ALA A 150 -7.57 -33.51 -18.28
N ALA A 151 -7.83 -32.61 -17.33
CA ALA A 151 -7.03 -32.47 -16.12
C ALA A 151 -7.93 -32.21 -14.90
N GLU A 152 -7.39 -32.47 -13.71
CA GLU A 152 -8.05 -32.11 -12.46
C GLU A 152 -8.00 -30.60 -12.21
N THR A 153 -9.11 -30.06 -11.72
CA THR A 153 -9.30 -28.62 -11.51
C THR A 153 -9.99 -28.37 -10.18
N GLY A 154 -9.50 -27.41 -9.39
CA GLY A 154 -10.04 -27.10 -8.06
C GLY A 154 -11.41 -26.43 -8.10
N VAL A 155 -11.66 -25.56 -9.08
CA VAL A 155 -12.95 -24.88 -9.28
C VAL A 155 -13.30 -24.71 -10.75
N TYR A 156 -14.56 -25.00 -11.10
CA TYR A 156 -15.11 -24.72 -12.43
C TYR A 156 -16.44 -24.00 -12.33
N VAL A 157 -16.67 -23.02 -13.21
CA VAL A 157 -17.93 -22.27 -13.26
C VAL A 157 -18.63 -22.51 -14.59
N LYS A 158 -19.80 -23.15 -14.53
CA LYS A 158 -20.72 -23.28 -15.66
C LYS A 158 -21.67 -22.08 -15.67
N GLN A 159 -21.59 -21.27 -16.72
CA GLN A 159 -22.52 -20.16 -16.94
C GLN A 159 -23.85 -20.67 -17.49
N GLU A 160 -24.95 -20.21 -16.91
CA GLU A 160 -26.32 -20.51 -17.35
C GLU A 160 -27.11 -19.23 -17.66
N ARG A 161 -28.25 -19.36 -18.36
CA ARG A 161 -29.06 -18.20 -18.78
C ARG A 161 -29.53 -17.31 -17.62
N GLN A 162 -29.67 -17.88 -16.42
CA GLN A 162 -30.18 -17.18 -15.24
C GLN A 162 -29.20 -17.19 -14.08
N GLY A 163 -27.94 -17.62 -14.25
CA GLY A 163 -26.99 -17.71 -13.15
C GLY A 163 -25.75 -18.50 -13.48
N CYS A 164 -25.10 -19.04 -12.45
CA CYS A 164 -23.90 -19.85 -12.59
C CYS A 164 -23.88 -21.01 -11.59
N ILE A 165 -23.30 -22.12 -12.03
CA ILE A 165 -23.08 -23.31 -11.21
C ILE A 165 -21.58 -23.47 -10.98
N PHE A 166 -21.18 -23.39 -9.72
CA PHE A 166 -19.84 -23.67 -9.24
C PHE A 166 -19.71 -25.16 -8.95
N TYR A 167 -18.78 -25.81 -9.63
CA TYR A 167 -18.30 -27.14 -9.29
C TYR A 167 -16.98 -26.98 -8.54
N LEU A 168 -16.93 -27.49 -7.31
CA LEU A 168 -15.75 -27.40 -6.45
C LEU A 168 -15.18 -28.80 -6.22
N GLN A 169 -13.88 -29.00 -6.45
CA GLN A 169 -13.19 -30.20 -5.96
C GLN A 169 -13.18 -30.18 -4.43
N HIS A 170 -13.53 -31.30 -3.81
CA HIS A 170 -13.61 -31.43 -2.37
C HIS A 170 -12.21 -31.34 -1.78
N SER A 171 -12.09 -30.55 -0.73
CA SER A 171 -10.86 -30.29 -0.02
C SER A 171 -11.16 -30.33 1.47
N ASP A 172 -10.21 -30.85 2.27
CA ASP A 172 -10.27 -30.88 3.73
C ASP A 172 -9.96 -29.50 4.32
N MET A 173 -10.65 -28.46 3.84
CA MET A 173 -10.46 -27.06 4.21
C MET A 173 -9.04 -26.54 3.96
N ASP A 174 -8.37 -27.06 2.93
CA ASP A 174 -7.08 -26.55 2.47
C ASP A 174 -7.20 -25.08 2.04
N HIS A 175 -6.30 -24.24 2.57
CA HIS A 175 -6.33 -22.80 2.38
C HIS A 175 -6.19 -22.38 0.93
N MET A 176 -5.43 -23.13 0.12
CA MET A 176 -5.24 -22.82 -1.31
C MET A 176 -6.52 -23.02 -2.09
N ASN A 177 -7.19 -24.15 -1.89
CA ASN A 177 -8.49 -24.43 -2.48
C ASN A 177 -9.56 -23.41 -2.04
N ILE A 178 -9.55 -23.00 -0.76
CA ILE A 178 -10.47 -21.96 -0.28
C ILE A 178 -10.23 -20.65 -1.02
N PHE A 179 -8.96 -20.27 -1.14
CA PHE A 179 -8.55 -19.04 -1.78
C PHE A 179 -8.95 -19.00 -3.27
N GLU A 180 -8.70 -20.07 -4.02
CA GLU A 180 -9.04 -20.19 -5.44
C GLU A 180 -10.56 -20.05 -5.67
N VAL A 181 -11.36 -20.72 -4.83
CA VAL A 181 -12.82 -20.63 -4.87
C VAL A 181 -13.30 -19.22 -4.53
N CYS A 182 -12.73 -18.58 -3.50
CA CYS A 182 -13.04 -17.20 -3.14
C CYS A 182 -12.74 -16.22 -4.28
N GLY A 183 -11.59 -16.36 -4.94
CA GLY A 183 -11.22 -15.52 -6.08
C GLY A 183 -12.18 -15.67 -7.26
N THR A 184 -12.58 -16.92 -7.54
CA THR A 184 -13.55 -17.23 -8.60
C THR A 184 -14.94 -16.70 -8.25
N LEU A 185 -15.39 -16.87 -7.00
CA LEU A 185 -16.66 -16.31 -6.50
C LEU A 185 -16.68 -14.79 -6.62
N ALA A 186 -15.60 -14.09 -6.23
CA ALA A 186 -15.52 -12.64 -6.32
C ALA A 186 -15.67 -12.14 -7.77
N ARG A 187 -14.99 -12.81 -8.72
CA ARG A 187 -15.08 -12.50 -10.15
C ARG A 187 -16.52 -12.67 -10.67
N GLU A 188 -17.16 -13.79 -10.35
CA GLU A 188 -18.52 -14.08 -10.83
C GLU A 188 -19.60 -13.23 -10.15
N ILE A 189 -19.46 -12.94 -8.85
CA ILE A 189 -20.35 -12.01 -8.14
C ILE A 189 -20.25 -10.63 -8.81
N ASN A 190 -19.05 -10.14 -9.12
CA ASN A 190 -18.91 -8.87 -9.80
C ASN A 190 -19.57 -8.89 -11.18
N HIS A 191 -19.43 -9.98 -11.94
CA HIS A 191 -20.11 -10.14 -13.23
C HIS A 191 -21.65 -10.10 -13.07
N LEU A 192 -22.20 -10.85 -12.11
CA LEU A 192 -23.63 -10.90 -11.81
C LEU A 192 -24.20 -9.55 -11.34
N LEU A 193 -23.38 -8.74 -10.68
CA LEU A 193 -23.74 -7.38 -10.27
C LEU A 193 -23.69 -6.37 -11.42
N GLY A 194 -23.16 -6.73 -12.60
CA GLY A 194 -23.00 -5.82 -13.73
C GLY A 194 -21.67 -5.06 -13.72
N THR A 195 -20.62 -5.66 -13.15
CA THR A 195 -19.25 -5.12 -13.09
C THR A 195 -19.13 -3.79 -12.35
N TYR A 196 -19.95 -3.58 -11.32
CA TYR A 196 -19.94 -2.37 -10.49
C TYR A 196 -18.68 -2.20 -9.65
N LEU A 197 -17.99 -3.29 -9.31
CA LEU A 197 -16.78 -3.24 -8.49
C LEU A 197 -15.57 -3.02 -9.40
N GLY A 198 -14.82 -1.94 -9.16
CA GLY A 198 -13.66 -1.55 -9.96
C GLY A 198 -12.54 -2.61 -10.02
N HIS A 199 -11.67 -2.48 -11.02
CA HIS A 199 -10.55 -3.41 -11.32
C HIS A 199 -9.59 -3.64 -10.14
N THR A 200 -9.55 -2.75 -9.16
CA THR A 200 -8.73 -2.85 -7.93
C THR A 200 -9.16 -3.98 -6.99
N THR A 201 -10.37 -4.52 -7.12
CA THR A 201 -10.79 -5.71 -6.37
C THR A 201 -10.19 -7.02 -6.91
N TYR A 202 -9.69 -7.04 -8.15
CA TYR A 202 -8.99 -8.19 -8.75
C TYR A 202 -7.58 -8.39 -8.18
N TRP A 203 -7.00 -7.37 -7.54
CA TRP A 203 -5.67 -7.40 -6.93
C TRP A 203 -5.55 -8.46 -5.83
N CYS A 204 -6.62 -8.68 -5.05
CA CYS A 204 -6.60 -9.65 -3.95
C CYS A 204 -6.58 -11.11 -4.40
N VAL A 205 -6.83 -11.40 -5.68
CA VAL A 205 -6.96 -12.77 -6.22
C VAL A 205 -5.68 -13.26 -6.90
N HIS A 206 -4.80 -12.37 -7.36
CA HIS A 206 -3.62 -12.73 -8.16
C HIS A 206 -2.33 -12.93 -7.35
N SER A 207 -2.36 -12.75 -6.02
CA SER A 207 -1.22 -13.01 -5.13
C SER A 207 -0.99 -14.53 -4.85
N SER A 208 -1.42 -15.42 -5.74
CA SER A 208 -1.89 -16.78 -5.42
C SER A 208 -1.17 -17.94 -6.12
N SER A 209 0.00 -17.70 -6.70
CA SER A 209 0.84 -18.79 -7.24
C SER A 209 1.52 -19.57 -6.10
N SER A 210 1.68 -20.88 -6.26
CA SER A 210 2.31 -21.74 -5.25
C SER A 210 3.74 -21.31 -4.91
N PRO A 211 4.18 -21.44 -3.65
CA PRO A 211 5.56 -21.18 -3.28
C PRO A 211 6.49 -22.05 -4.13
N GLY A 212 7.61 -21.49 -4.59
CA GLY A 212 8.54 -22.15 -5.53
C GLY A 212 8.30 -21.85 -7.00
N THR A 213 7.13 -21.32 -7.36
CA THR A 213 6.86 -20.91 -8.74
C THR A 213 7.55 -19.59 -9.06
N GLU A 214 8.03 -19.43 -10.29
CA GLU A 214 8.61 -18.18 -10.78
C GLU A 214 7.58 -17.07 -10.83
N ILE A 215 7.90 -15.93 -10.22
CA ILE A 215 7.12 -14.70 -10.29
C ILE A 215 7.24 -14.17 -11.72
N PRO A 216 6.12 -14.08 -12.46
CA PRO A 216 6.16 -13.59 -13.84
C PRO A 216 6.76 -12.18 -13.92
N GLU A 217 7.49 -11.88 -15.00
CA GLU A 217 8.24 -10.62 -15.16
C GLU A 217 7.35 -9.38 -15.02
N GLU A 218 6.08 -9.47 -15.40
CA GLU A 218 5.07 -8.41 -15.26
C GLU A 218 4.83 -7.99 -13.79
N TRP A 219 5.15 -8.85 -12.82
CA TRP A 219 5.00 -8.56 -11.39
C TRP A 219 6.29 -8.04 -10.75
N HIS A 220 7.42 -7.99 -11.48
CA HIS A 220 8.70 -7.55 -10.91
C HIS A 220 8.65 -6.07 -10.48
N ASP A 221 7.87 -5.23 -11.16
CA ASP A 221 7.66 -3.83 -10.78
C ASP A 221 6.82 -3.68 -9.50
N ALA A 222 6.00 -4.69 -9.19
CA ALA A 222 5.24 -4.78 -7.93
C ALA A 222 6.10 -5.27 -6.76
N LEU A 223 7.30 -5.81 -7.00
CA LEU A 223 8.22 -6.17 -5.92
C LEU A 223 8.87 -4.91 -5.32
N ASP A 224 8.61 -4.70 -4.04
CA ASP A 224 9.19 -3.65 -3.23
C ASP A 224 10.56 -4.05 -2.71
N MET A 225 11.57 -3.27 -3.11
CA MET A 225 12.96 -3.39 -2.69
C MET A 225 13.30 -2.49 -1.51
N ASN A 226 12.30 -1.89 -0.85
CA ASN A 226 12.54 -0.93 0.20
C ASN A 226 13.39 -1.55 1.32
N ILE A 227 14.43 -0.80 1.68
CA ILE A 227 15.46 -1.24 2.63
C ILE A 227 14.90 -1.36 4.07
N LEU A 228 13.70 -0.84 4.30
CA LEU A 228 12.98 -0.84 5.57
C LEU A 228 11.80 -1.83 5.60
N ASN A 229 11.73 -2.76 4.64
CA ASN A 229 10.74 -3.82 4.66
C ASN A 229 10.85 -4.63 5.97
N ASN A 230 9.70 -5.08 6.47
CA ASN A 230 9.63 -5.99 7.61
C ASN A 230 8.74 -7.16 7.18
N PHE A 231 9.17 -8.37 7.48
CA PHE A 231 8.49 -9.59 7.06
C PHE A 231 7.87 -10.29 8.27
N GLU A 232 6.63 -10.72 8.15
CA GLU A 232 5.90 -11.44 9.21
C GLU A 232 5.75 -12.93 8.89
N GLU A 233 5.69 -13.79 9.91
CA GLU A 233 5.42 -15.22 9.72
C GLU A 233 4.08 -15.43 9.00
N GLY A 234 4.07 -16.29 7.98
CA GLY A 234 2.93 -16.49 7.08
C GLY A 234 2.83 -15.48 5.93
N GLU A 235 3.70 -14.47 5.86
CA GLU A 235 3.66 -13.48 4.77
C GLU A 235 4.17 -14.06 3.44
N TYR A 236 3.45 -13.76 2.36
CA TYR A 236 3.84 -14.09 0.99
C TYR A 236 4.81 -13.03 0.45
N VAL A 237 5.97 -13.47 -0.04
CA VAL A 237 7.09 -12.62 -0.47
C VAL A 237 7.67 -13.09 -1.80
N GLY A 238 8.35 -12.19 -2.49
CA GLY A 238 9.23 -12.55 -3.59
C GLY A 238 10.63 -12.87 -3.06
N TYR A 239 11.15 -14.04 -3.40
CA TYR A 239 12.52 -14.45 -3.12
C TYR A 239 13.36 -14.42 -4.41
N HIS A 240 14.48 -13.71 -4.37
CA HIS A 240 15.39 -13.61 -5.51
C HIS A 240 16.51 -14.65 -5.44
N SER A 241 16.52 -15.59 -6.39
CA SER A 241 17.53 -16.64 -6.50
C SER A 241 17.94 -16.85 -7.96
N ASN A 242 19.24 -16.95 -8.22
CA ASN A 242 19.81 -17.22 -9.56
C ASN A 242 19.30 -16.30 -10.69
N GLY A 243 19.02 -15.03 -10.38
CA GLY A 243 18.56 -14.05 -11.36
C GLY A 243 17.06 -14.12 -11.66
N LYS A 244 16.30 -14.90 -10.89
CA LYS A 244 14.85 -15.05 -10.99
C LYS A 244 14.18 -14.66 -9.67
N TYR A 245 12.93 -14.25 -9.74
CA TYR A 245 12.09 -14.04 -8.57
C TYR A 245 11.14 -15.22 -8.46
N ILE A 246 11.04 -15.83 -7.29
CA ILE A 246 10.13 -16.94 -7.00
C ILE A 246 9.23 -16.60 -5.82
N TYR A 247 7.99 -17.10 -5.85
CA TYR A 247 7.06 -16.93 -4.73
C TYR A 247 7.56 -17.74 -3.53
N ALA A 248 7.48 -17.16 -2.35
CA ALA A 248 7.88 -17.80 -1.11
C ALA A 248 6.99 -17.35 0.06
N VAL A 249 6.92 -18.17 1.11
CA VAL A 249 6.21 -17.83 2.36
C VAL A 249 7.20 -17.77 3.49
N ILE A 250 7.12 -16.74 4.33
CA ILE A 250 7.92 -16.65 5.55
C ILE A 250 7.41 -17.70 6.55
N VAL A 251 8.26 -18.65 6.93
CA VAL A 251 7.93 -19.70 7.89
C VAL A 251 8.31 -19.27 9.30
N GLU A 252 9.51 -18.71 9.45
CA GLU A 252 10.08 -18.39 10.75
C GLU A 252 11.08 -17.23 10.61
N GLU A 253 11.02 -16.27 11.52
CA GLU A 253 12.06 -15.25 11.67
C GLU A 253 13.18 -15.77 12.59
N LEU A 254 14.41 -15.87 12.07
CA LEU A 254 15.53 -16.41 12.84
C LEU A 254 16.18 -15.33 13.72
N PRO A 255 16.61 -15.65 14.95
CA PRO A 255 17.23 -14.65 15.83
C PRO A 255 18.58 -14.18 15.25
N GLY A 256 18.60 -12.94 14.72
CA GLY A 256 19.78 -12.31 14.15
C GLY A 256 20.55 -11.44 15.16
N ASN A 257 21.87 -11.57 15.18
CA ASN A 257 22.74 -10.69 15.96
C ASN A 257 22.87 -9.31 15.29
N SER A 258 22.32 -8.28 15.94
CA SER A 258 22.63 -6.85 15.75
C SER A 258 22.42 -6.27 14.33
N GLY A 259 21.16 -6.04 13.93
CA GLY A 259 20.79 -5.10 12.85
C GLY A 259 19.89 -5.70 11.75
N GLN A 260 19.02 -4.88 11.15
CA GLN A 260 17.99 -5.30 10.18
C GLN A 260 18.57 -5.99 8.94
N PHE A 261 19.76 -5.60 8.49
CA PHE A 261 20.39 -6.18 7.28
C PHE A 261 21.12 -7.51 7.53
N THR A 262 21.27 -7.91 8.79
CA THR A 262 21.81 -9.23 9.18
C THR A 262 20.70 -10.24 9.48
N GLN A 263 19.45 -9.79 9.44
CA GLN A 263 18.27 -10.59 9.72
C GLN A 263 18.12 -11.71 8.67
N ARG A 264 17.80 -12.92 9.14
CA ARG A 264 17.62 -14.10 8.31
C ARG A 264 16.25 -14.71 8.57
N TYR A 265 15.70 -15.33 7.54
CA TYR A 265 14.37 -15.91 7.55
C TYR A 265 14.42 -17.34 7.03
N LYS A 266 13.60 -18.22 7.59
CA LYS A 266 13.24 -19.47 6.90
C LYS A 266 12.06 -19.21 6.01
N ILE A 267 12.17 -19.61 4.75
CA ILE A 267 11.10 -19.50 3.78
C ILE A 267 10.72 -20.86 3.21
N ASP A 268 9.43 -21.04 2.97
CA ASP A 268 8.88 -22.15 2.22
C ASP A 268 8.78 -21.76 0.74
N ILE A 269 9.34 -22.59 -0.12
CA ILE A 269 9.31 -22.48 -1.58
C ILE A 269 8.70 -23.74 -2.21
N GLY A 270 7.82 -24.44 -1.51
CA GLY A 270 7.13 -25.63 -2.02
C GLY A 270 8.00 -26.90 -2.04
N HIS A 271 9.08 -26.92 -1.26
CA HIS A 271 9.91 -28.11 -1.04
C HIS A 271 9.65 -28.70 0.35
N GLU A 272 10.00 -29.98 0.57
CA GLU A 272 9.78 -30.65 1.87
C GLU A 272 10.52 -29.98 3.04
N GLU A 273 11.56 -29.18 2.78
CA GLU A 273 12.31 -28.43 3.81
C GLU A 273 12.38 -26.93 3.50
N ALA A 274 12.12 -26.11 4.51
CA ALA A 274 12.24 -24.66 4.44
C ALA A 274 13.72 -24.23 4.32
N ILE A 275 13.99 -23.24 3.47
CA ILE A 275 15.34 -22.74 3.20
C ILE A 275 15.65 -21.47 3.98
N GLU A 276 16.90 -21.31 4.40
CA GLU A 276 17.36 -20.14 5.13
C GLU A 276 17.93 -19.07 4.20
N VAL A 277 17.34 -17.86 4.23
CA VAL A 277 17.68 -16.77 3.31
C VAL A 277 17.94 -15.45 4.04
N SER A 278 18.66 -14.55 3.34
CA SER A 278 18.96 -13.20 3.82
C SER A 278 17.77 -12.27 3.62
N PHE A 279 17.57 -11.30 4.51
CA PHE A 279 16.67 -10.16 4.30
C PHE A 279 16.84 -9.50 2.91
N LEU A 280 18.08 -9.43 2.41
CA LEU A 280 18.43 -8.78 1.15
C LEU A 280 18.02 -9.57 -0.09
N ASP A 281 17.59 -10.82 0.08
CA ASP A 281 17.07 -11.67 -0.99
C ASP A 281 15.53 -11.67 -1.05
N LEU A 282 14.87 -11.01 -0.08
CA LEU A 282 13.42 -10.96 0.04
C LEU A 282 12.83 -9.62 -0.39
N TYR A 283 11.62 -9.67 -0.94
CA TYR A 283 10.91 -8.55 -1.58
C TYR A 283 9.44 -8.60 -1.18
N GLN A 284 8.88 -7.49 -0.69
CA GLN A 284 7.44 -7.40 -0.38
C GLN A 284 6.67 -7.05 -1.64
N PHE A 285 5.38 -7.40 -1.74
CA PHE A 285 4.55 -6.87 -2.82
C PHE A 285 4.05 -5.46 -2.46
N LYS A 286 4.30 -4.48 -3.34
CA LYS A 286 3.84 -3.09 -3.18
C LYS A 286 2.31 -3.08 -3.11
N ARG A 287 1.78 -2.53 -2.02
CA ARG A 287 0.38 -2.14 -1.93
C ARG A 287 0.27 -0.72 -2.48
N GLU A 288 -0.43 -0.52 -3.59
CA GLU A 288 -0.78 0.85 -4.00
C GLU A 288 -1.62 1.49 -2.89
N LYS A 289 -1.13 2.59 -2.33
CA LYS A 289 -1.99 3.47 -1.54
C LYS A 289 -2.91 4.19 -2.51
N GLN A 290 -4.19 3.81 -2.52
CA GLN A 290 -5.18 4.73 -3.06
C GLN A 290 -5.06 6.08 -2.33
N PRO A 291 -5.25 7.23 -3.02
CA PRO A 291 -5.48 8.48 -2.34
C PRO A 291 -6.71 8.29 -1.45
N THR A 292 -6.50 8.33 -0.14
CA THR A 292 -7.55 8.14 0.86
C THR A 292 -8.62 9.22 0.69
N ILE A 293 -9.67 8.90 -0.07
CA ILE A 293 -10.99 9.49 0.15
C ILE A 293 -11.56 8.69 1.32
N SER A 294 -11.42 9.28 2.50
CA SER A 294 -11.91 8.74 3.77
C SER A 294 -13.43 8.70 3.78
N THR A 295 -14.01 7.64 3.23
CA THR A 295 -15.36 7.19 3.56
C THR A 295 -15.38 5.67 3.56
N CYS A 296 -15.01 5.06 4.68
CA CYS A 296 -15.82 4.07 5.38
C CYS A 296 -15.09 3.68 6.68
N LEU A 297 -15.82 3.76 7.79
CA LEU A 297 -15.38 3.36 9.12
C LEU A 297 -15.19 1.84 9.15
N GLU A 298 -13.99 1.37 9.50
CA GLU A 298 -13.77 -0.04 9.83
C GLU A 298 -13.35 -0.15 11.30
N LEU A 299 -14.20 -0.79 12.08
CA LEU A 299 -14.03 -1.12 13.48
C LEU A 299 -13.15 -2.36 13.59
N GLN A 300 -12.03 -2.27 14.30
CA GLN A 300 -11.16 -3.41 14.56
C GLN A 300 -11.40 -3.95 15.99
N LEU A 301 -11.93 -5.17 16.07
CA LEU A 301 -11.98 -5.97 17.29
C LEU A 301 -10.57 -6.46 17.61
N VAL A 302 -10.14 -6.31 18.86
CA VAL A 302 -8.93 -6.96 19.40
C VAL A 302 -9.39 -7.95 20.46
N GLU A 303 -9.20 -9.23 20.19
CA GLU A 303 -8.93 -10.20 21.24
C GLU A 303 -7.42 -10.37 21.39
N ASP A 304 -7.00 -10.42 22.64
CA ASP A 304 -5.62 -10.47 23.11
C ASP A 304 -4.84 -11.68 22.57
N ALA A 305 -3.70 -11.41 21.95
CA ALA A 305 -2.48 -12.17 22.18
C ALA A 305 -1.26 -11.28 21.93
N THR A 306 -0.54 -11.03 23.02
CA THR A 306 0.76 -10.37 23.12
C THR A 306 1.72 -10.63 21.94
N ARG A 307 2.19 -9.56 21.28
CA ARG A 307 3.56 -9.39 20.75
C ARG A 307 3.77 -7.96 20.21
N ASP A 308 4.96 -7.42 20.46
CA ASP A 308 5.38 -6.01 20.38
C ASP A 308 5.48 -5.40 18.97
N SER A 309 4.37 -5.26 18.22
CA SER A 309 4.43 -4.73 16.84
C SER A 309 4.15 -3.22 16.67
N SER A 310 3.86 -2.48 17.74
CA SER A 310 3.38 -1.08 17.63
C SER A 310 4.48 -0.01 17.44
N SER A 311 5.77 -0.36 17.47
CA SER A 311 6.87 0.62 17.42
C SER A 311 7.48 0.85 16.02
N LEU A 312 7.12 0.07 14.99
CA LEU A 312 7.86 0.04 13.72
C LEU A 312 7.12 0.64 12.51
N GLN A 313 5.87 1.07 12.64
CA GLN A 313 5.14 1.70 11.52
C GLN A 313 5.57 3.16 11.22
N SER A 314 6.33 3.80 12.12
CA SER A 314 6.72 5.21 11.97
C SER A 314 7.88 5.47 10.98
N THR A 315 8.58 4.43 10.50
CA THR A 315 9.77 4.57 9.64
C THR A 315 9.52 4.47 8.14
N ARG A 316 8.28 4.17 7.70
CA ARG A 316 7.94 4.06 6.26
C ARG A 316 7.60 5.39 5.57
N CYS A 317 7.62 6.52 6.29
CA CYS A 317 7.36 7.84 5.71
C CYS A 317 8.62 8.41 5.05
N SER A 318 8.44 9.14 3.94
CA SER A 318 9.49 9.98 3.36
C SER A 318 10.09 10.88 4.45
N PRO A 319 11.42 11.06 4.49
CA PRO A 319 12.07 11.85 5.54
C PRO A 319 11.48 13.27 5.60
N ALA A 320 11.31 13.81 6.81
CA ALA A 320 10.74 15.14 6.97
C ALA A 320 11.76 16.25 6.64
N SER A 321 13.07 15.92 6.57
CA SER A 321 14.16 16.86 6.28
C SER A 321 15.38 16.23 5.58
N ILE A 322 16.25 17.09 5.02
CA ILE A 322 17.52 16.68 4.38
C ILE A 322 18.47 16.08 5.43
N GLU A 323 18.48 16.63 6.63
CA GLU A 323 19.35 16.21 7.73
C GLU A 323 18.95 14.82 8.26
N GLU A 324 17.65 14.53 8.35
CA GLU A 324 17.16 13.19 8.70
C GLU A 324 17.49 12.16 7.62
N ALA A 325 17.34 12.53 6.34
CA ALA A 325 17.73 11.69 5.22
C ALA A 325 19.23 11.34 5.28
N LYS A 326 20.09 12.33 5.53
CA LYS A 326 21.54 12.12 5.69
C LYS A 326 21.85 11.23 6.90
N LYS A 327 21.17 11.43 8.03
CA LYS A 327 21.35 10.61 9.25
C LYS A 327 20.89 9.16 9.03
N GLU A 328 19.77 8.94 8.33
CA GLU A 328 19.29 7.62 7.95
C GLU A 328 20.30 6.92 7.03
N ILE A 329 20.82 7.62 6.01
CA ILE A 329 21.89 7.13 5.15
C ILE A 329 23.12 6.73 5.96
N ASP A 330 23.59 7.58 6.87
CA ASP A 330 24.78 7.29 7.68
C ASP A 330 24.57 6.09 8.61
N LYS A 331 23.38 5.95 9.21
CA LYS A 331 23.02 4.80 10.03
C LYS A 331 23.02 3.52 9.20
N CYS A 332 22.32 3.52 8.06
CA CYS A 332 22.25 2.36 7.17
C CYS A 332 23.64 1.97 6.65
N LEU A 333 24.47 2.93 6.23
CA LEU A 333 25.81 2.64 5.72
C LEU A 333 26.73 2.04 6.78
N ASN A 334 26.63 2.46 8.05
CA ASN A 334 27.41 1.87 9.14
C ASN A 334 27.06 0.38 9.34
N GLU A 335 25.77 0.04 9.29
CA GLU A 335 25.32 -1.36 9.39
C GLU A 335 25.71 -2.16 8.13
N ILE A 336 25.48 -1.62 6.94
CA ILE A 336 25.83 -2.24 5.65
C ILE A 336 27.33 -2.53 5.53
N TRP A 337 28.20 -1.69 6.07
CA TRP A 337 29.66 -1.90 6.00
C TRP A 337 30.17 -3.06 6.85
N THR A 338 29.35 -3.57 7.79
CA THR A 338 29.67 -4.78 8.56
C THR A 338 29.45 -6.07 7.75
N LEU A 339 28.68 -5.99 6.67
CA LEU A 339 28.32 -7.15 5.84
C LEU A 339 29.47 -7.63 4.92
N PRO A 340 29.46 -8.92 4.53
CA PRO A 340 30.30 -9.45 3.47
C PRO A 340 30.12 -8.69 2.14
N LYS A 341 31.14 -8.74 1.27
CA LYS A 341 31.20 -7.93 0.04
C LYS A 341 29.96 -8.08 -0.85
N GLU A 342 29.42 -9.29 -0.98
CA GLU A 342 28.28 -9.61 -1.84
C GLU A 342 26.96 -9.03 -1.30
N GLU A 343 26.65 -9.29 -0.03
CA GLU A 343 25.49 -8.73 0.66
C GLU A 343 25.56 -7.20 0.76
N ARG A 344 26.76 -6.65 1.02
CA ARG A 344 27.00 -5.20 1.01
C ARG A 344 26.61 -4.55 -0.31
N GLN A 345 26.93 -5.18 -1.44
CA GLN A 345 26.56 -4.65 -2.76
C GLN A 345 25.05 -4.68 -3.00
N LYS A 346 24.34 -5.73 -2.56
CA LYS A 346 22.87 -5.80 -2.63
C LYS A 346 22.22 -4.69 -1.81
N ALA A 347 22.67 -4.48 -0.57
CA ALA A 347 22.14 -3.44 0.30
C ALA A 347 22.41 -2.02 -0.22
N ILE A 348 23.61 -1.75 -0.77
CA ILE A 348 23.93 -0.46 -1.41
C ILE A 348 23.00 -0.18 -2.60
N LYS A 349 22.72 -1.19 -3.45
CA LYS A 349 21.79 -1.04 -4.58
C LYS A 349 20.38 -0.66 -4.10
N ARG A 350 19.87 -1.33 -3.05
CA ARG A 350 18.57 -0.99 -2.43
C ARG A 350 18.55 0.44 -1.87
N LEU A 351 19.64 0.85 -1.21
CA LEU A 351 19.78 2.20 -0.66
C LEU A 351 19.84 3.29 -1.75
N TYR A 352 20.50 3.01 -2.89
CA TYR A 352 20.49 3.93 -4.04
C TYR A 352 19.08 4.11 -4.61
N LEU A 353 18.30 3.03 -4.74
CA LEU A 353 16.93 3.09 -5.24
C LEU A 353 16.01 3.90 -4.30
N ARG A 354 16.17 3.72 -2.98
CA ARG A 354 15.43 4.46 -1.96
C ARG A 354 15.58 5.98 -2.09
N TRP A 355 16.78 6.44 -2.41
CA TRP A 355 17.15 7.87 -2.45
C TRP A 355 17.26 8.45 -3.86
N HIS A 356 16.99 7.68 -4.92
CA HIS A 356 17.12 8.17 -6.29
C HIS A 356 16.09 9.29 -6.58
N PRO A 357 16.50 10.43 -7.17
CA PRO A 357 15.58 11.54 -7.48
C PRO A 357 14.38 11.12 -8.34
N ASP A 358 14.61 10.30 -9.36
CA ASP A 358 13.56 9.85 -10.29
C ASP A 358 12.50 8.95 -9.63
N LYS A 359 12.85 8.27 -8.53
CA LYS A 359 11.91 7.43 -7.76
C LYS A 359 11.19 8.21 -6.66
N ASN A 360 11.52 9.49 -6.47
CA ASN A 360 10.98 10.36 -5.43
C ASN A 360 10.56 11.73 -6.00
N PRO A 361 9.63 11.78 -6.97
CA PRO A 361 9.23 13.03 -7.64
C PRO A 361 8.63 14.06 -6.66
N ASP A 362 7.88 13.61 -5.66
CA ASP A 362 7.22 14.46 -4.66
C ASP A 362 8.20 15.11 -3.66
N CYS A 363 9.43 14.62 -3.57
CA CYS A 363 10.47 15.16 -2.69
C CYS A 363 11.84 15.26 -3.39
N SER A 364 11.82 15.64 -4.68
CA SER A 364 12.98 15.69 -5.58
C SER A 364 14.21 16.40 -4.99
N LEU A 365 14.03 17.52 -4.27
CA LEU A 365 15.15 18.27 -3.66
C LEU A 365 15.80 17.52 -2.49
N ILE A 366 15.02 16.83 -1.65
CA ILE A 366 15.53 16.05 -0.52
C ILE A 366 16.23 14.80 -1.06
N ALA A 367 15.59 14.11 -2.01
CA ALA A 367 16.17 12.94 -2.65
C ALA A 367 17.48 13.26 -3.37
N ALA A 368 17.57 14.36 -4.12
CA ALA A 368 18.81 14.76 -4.80
C ALA A 368 19.98 15.04 -3.84
N GLU A 369 19.72 15.76 -2.74
CA GLU A 369 20.77 16.08 -1.76
C GLU A 369 21.14 14.85 -0.90
N ALA A 370 20.18 13.99 -0.57
CA ALA A 370 20.42 12.71 0.08
C ALA A 370 21.23 11.76 -0.81
N PHE A 371 20.89 11.67 -2.10
CA PHE A 371 21.60 10.87 -3.09
C PHE A 371 23.05 11.34 -3.30
N LYS A 372 23.28 12.67 -3.28
CA LYS A 372 24.63 13.25 -3.32
C LYS A 372 25.45 12.87 -2.08
N HIS A 373 24.84 12.97 -0.89
CA HIS A 373 25.48 12.55 0.37
C HIS A 373 25.79 11.06 0.38
N LEU A 374 24.85 10.22 -0.07
CA LEU A 374 25.04 8.77 -0.23
C LEU A 374 26.24 8.43 -1.11
N LYS A 375 26.36 9.05 -2.30
CA LYS A 375 27.51 8.86 -3.18
C LYS A 375 28.83 9.27 -2.52
N TYR A 376 28.86 10.44 -1.86
CA TYR A 376 30.04 10.91 -1.15
C TYR A 376 30.46 9.96 -0.03
N ARG A 377 29.50 9.48 0.77
CA ARG A 377 29.79 8.63 1.93
C ARG A 377 30.25 7.23 1.51
N ILE A 378 29.68 6.66 0.44
CA ILE A 378 30.16 5.42 -0.16
C ILE A 378 31.58 5.57 -0.69
N ASP A 379 31.89 6.68 -1.38
CA ASP A 379 33.25 6.97 -1.87
C ASP A 379 34.24 7.10 -0.71
N GLU A 380 33.88 7.84 0.35
CA GLU A 380 34.72 8.00 1.56
C GLU A 380 34.99 6.67 2.26
N LEU A 381 33.99 5.79 2.37
CA LEU A 381 34.12 4.47 3.01
C LEU A 381 34.87 3.45 2.13
N THR A 382 34.87 3.64 0.81
CA THR A 382 35.54 2.75 -0.16
C THR A 382 37.00 3.15 -0.37
N ASN A 383 37.27 4.45 -0.50
CA ASN A 383 38.58 4.99 -0.85
C ASN A 383 39.34 5.59 0.36
N GLY A 384 38.72 5.66 1.53
CA GLY A 384 39.26 6.30 2.73
C GLY A 384 39.24 7.84 2.65
N LYS A 385 39.37 8.52 3.80
CA LYS A 385 39.36 10.00 3.88
C LYS A 385 40.46 10.63 3.02
N ARG A 386 40.14 11.05 1.81
CA ARG A 386 40.92 12.07 1.09
C ARG A 386 40.66 13.43 1.75
N LYS A 387 41.63 13.90 2.56
CA LYS A 387 41.64 15.29 3.04
C LYS A 387 41.69 16.22 1.82
N SER A 388 40.58 16.87 1.49
CA SER A 388 40.59 18.03 0.59
C SER A 388 41.16 19.22 1.36
N THR A 389 42.44 19.51 1.13
CA THR A 389 43.07 20.79 1.45
C THR A 389 43.65 21.34 0.17
N ALA A 390 43.04 22.38 -0.41
CA ALA A 390 43.73 23.44 -1.14
C ALA A 390 42.76 24.56 -1.51
N SER A 391 42.78 25.59 -0.68
CA SER A 391 42.65 26.98 -1.10
C SER A 391 43.60 27.28 -2.27
N THR A 392 43.12 27.90 -3.35
CA THR A 392 43.97 28.75 -4.20
C THR A 392 43.13 29.86 -4.82
N SER A 393 43.35 31.06 -4.29
CA SER A 393 43.19 32.34 -4.95
C SER A 393 44.15 32.45 -6.14
N THR A 394 43.66 32.79 -7.33
CA THR A 394 44.48 33.47 -8.35
C THR A 394 43.65 34.46 -9.15
N SER A 395 44.00 35.73 -8.96
CA SER A 395 43.62 36.86 -9.79
C SER A 395 44.44 36.84 -11.08
N PHE A 396 43.81 36.99 -12.23
CA PHE A 396 44.48 37.39 -13.48
C PHE A 396 43.63 38.44 -14.20
N LYS A 397 44.29 39.54 -14.57
CA LYS A 397 43.74 40.74 -15.20
C LYS A 397 43.65 40.63 -16.73
N SER A 398 42.51 41.09 -17.24
CA SER A 398 42.23 41.93 -18.44
C SER A 398 43.00 41.76 -19.77
N THR A 399 42.24 41.65 -20.87
CA THR A 399 42.12 42.57 -22.05
C THR A 399 41.29 41.86 -23.12
N GLY A 400 40.32 42.40 -23.88
CA GLY A 400 39.67 43.71 -24.02
C GLY A 400 38.63 43.62 -25.18
N SER A 401 37.72 44.62 -25.27
CA SER A 401 36.94 45.10 -26.46
C SER A 401 35.91 44.12 -27.11
N THR A 402 34.64 44.42 -27.45
CA THR A 402 33.85 45.66 -27.64
C THR A 402 32.33 45.33 -27.63
N SER A 403 31.50 46.25 -27.10
CA SER A 403 30.07 46.58 -27.43
C SER A 403 29.02 45.46 -27.60
N THR A 404 27.91 45.45 -26.85
CA THR A 404 26.75 46.34 -27.07
C THR A 404 25.67 46.12 -25.98
N GLY A 405 24.95 47.19 -25.60
CA GLY A 405 23.50 47.10 -25.33
C GLY A 405 22.99 47.06 -23.89
N SER A 406 22.54 48.22 -23.42
CA SER A 406 21.28 48.44 -22.68
C SER A 406 21.18 48.14 -21.17
N ARG A 407 21.26 49.25 -20.42
CA ARG A 407 20.43 49.67 -19.27
C ARG A 407 19.57 48.60 -18.58
N SER A 408 19.87 48.33 -17.32
CA SER A 408 18.85 48.27 -16.27
C SER A 408 19.45 48.57 -14.88
N THR A 409 18.69 49.38 -14.17
CA THR A 409 18.84 49.89 -12.81
C THR A 409 19.25 48.85 -11.78
N GLY A 410 20.19 49.22 -10.90
CA GLY A 410 20.57 48.42 -9.74
C GLY A 410 19.46 48.35 -8.68
N PHE A 411 19.45 47.23 -7.98
CA PHE A 411 18.97 47.17 -6.60
C PHE A 411 19.84 46.17 -5.84
N THR A 412 20.62 46.70 -4.90
CA THR A 412 21.30 45.93 -3.86
C THR A 412 20.25 45.27 -2.96
N SER A 413 20.29 43.95 -2.77
CA SER A 413 19.57 43.32 -1.65
C SER A 413 20.51 42.46 -0.80
N SER A 414 20.65 42.92 0.44
CA SER A 414 21.27 42.26 1.58
C SER A 414 20.70 40.84 1.80
N SER A 415 21.54 39.82 1.64
CA SER A 415 21.23 38.43 1.97
C SER A 415 21.37 38.18 3.48
N SER A 416 20.37 38.63 4.24
CA SER A 416 20.20 38.29 5.66
C SER A 416 18.73 38.02 6.07
N LYS A 417 17.78 37.99 5.12
CA LYS A 417 16.34 37.76 5.38
C LYS A 417 15.80 36.36 5.06
N ALA A 418 16.60 35.46 4.47
CA ALA A 418 16.08 34.20 3.92
C ALA A 418 15.68 33.15 4.97
N THR A 419 16.28 33.16 6.17
CA THR A 419 16.02 32.16 7.22
C THR A 419 14.75 32.46 8.02
N GLY A 420 14.45 33.73 8.33
CA GLY A 420 13.22 34.13 9.02
C GLY A 420 11.94 33.98 8.18
N SER A 421 12.07 34.00 6.85
CA SER A 421 10.94 33.81 5.93
C SER A 421 10.45 32.35 5.89
N ARG A 422 11.36 31.37 6.01
CA ARG A 422 11.02 29.93 5.98
C ARG A 422 10.37 29.44 7.28
N SER A 423 10.84 29.88 8.45
CA SER A 423 10.23 29.53 9.75
C SER A 423 8.82 30.09 9.90
N THR A 424 8.58 31.28 9.34
CA THR A 424 7.25 31.91 9.29
C THR A 424 6.29 31.14 8.37
N GLY A 425 6.79 30.60 7.25
CA GLY A 425 6.00 29.77 6.33
C GLY A 425 5.53 28.47 6.98
N GLU A 426 6.43 27.74 7.64
CA GLU A 426 6.08 26.50 8.37
C GLU A 426 5.13 26.79 9.53
N ALA A 427 5.38 27.84 10.34
CA ALA A 427 4.47 28.21 11.41
C ALA A 427 3.03 28.44 10.90
N LYS A 428 2.87 29.14 9.77
CA LYS A 428 1.56 29.35 9.13
C LYS A 428 0.94 28.07 8.60
N ARG A 429 1.74 27.14 8.05
CA ARG A 429 1.27 25.82 7.59
C ARG A 429 0.67 25.01 8.75
N TRP A 430 1.34 24.98 9.89
CA TRP A 430 0.84 24.29 11.10
C TRP A 430 -0.41 24.96 11.69
N CYS A 431 -0.45 26.30 11.74
CA CYS A 431 -1.67 27.03 12.12
C CYS A 431 -2.86 26.68 11.23
N ARG A 432 -2.65 26.60 9.91
CA ARG A 432 -3.73 26.25 8.97
C ARG A 432 -4.30 24.86 9.22
N GLN A 433 -3.45 23.87 9.53
CA GLN A 433 -3.95 22.55 9.91
C GLN A 433 -4.69 22.58 11.25
N ALA A 434 -4.20 23.34 12.24
CA ALA A 434 -4.89 23.52 13.51
C ALA A 434 -6.28 24.14 13.37
N GLN A 435 -6.46 25.10 12.44
CA GLN A 435 -7.76 25.66 12.09
C GLN A 435 -8.71 24.61 11.49
N CYS A 436 -8.21 23.78 10.57
CA CYS A 436 -8.99 22.70 9.97
C CYS A 436 -9.42 21.68 11.02
N ASP A 437 -8.52 21.28 11.91
CA ASP A 437 -8.79 20.32 12.98
C ASP A 437 -9.82 20.87 13.98
N LEU A 438 -9.72 22.15 14.35
CA LEU A 438 -10.69 22.81 15.23
C LEU A 438 -12.08 22.93 14.58
N SER A 439 -12.13 23.24 13.28
CA SER A 439 -13.37 23.26 12.50
C SER A 439 -13.99 21.86 12.39
N ALA A 440 -13.16 20.83 12.22
CA ALA A 440 -13.61 19.45 12.21
C ALA A 440 -14.13 18.98 13.58
N ALA A 441 -13.53 19.46 14.68
CA ALA A 441 -14.03 19.19 16.03
C ALA A 441 -15.42 19.82 16.26
N TYR A 442 -15.65 21.02 15.74
CA TYR A 442 -16.96 21.69 15.82
C TYR A 442 -18.08 20.85 15.17
N ASN A 443 -17.76 20.08 14.14
CA ASN A 443 -18.72 19.22 13.46
C ASN A 443 -19.21 18.04 14.32
N ASP A 444 -18.54 17.68 15.41
CA ASP A 444 -18.94 16.54 16.25
C ASP A 444 -19.81 16.95 17.46
N VAL A 445 -19.98 18.25 17.68
CA VAL A 445 -20.73 18.79 18.83
C VAL A 445 -22.18 18.33 18.81
N GLY A 446 -22.64 17.77 19.93
CA GLY A 446 -24.02 17.31 20.11
C GLY A 446 -24.40 16.09 19.29
N LYS A 447 -23.44 15.40 18.65
CA LYS A 447 -23.68 14.20 17.83
C LYS A 447 -23.49 12.87 18.56
N GLY A 448 -23.23 12.90 19.87
CA GLY A 448 -22.96 11.68 20.66
C GLY A 448 -21.58 11.07 20.41
N SER A 449 -20.64 11.86 19.87
CA SER A 449 -19.25 11.48 19.60
C SER A 449 -18.29 12.43 20.33
N THR A 450 -18.55 12.65 21.63
CA THR A 450 -17.81 13.57 22.51
C THR A 450 -16.31 13.28 22.52
N GLU A 451 -15.93 12.00 22.52
CA GLU A 451 -14.55 11.52 22.46
C GLU A 451 -13.82 12.02 21.19
N TRP A 452 -14.49 12.03 20.04
CA TRP A 452 -13.92 12.52 18.77
C TRP A 452 -13.78 14.03 18.76
N CYS A 453 -14.77 14.73 19.32
CA CYS A 453 -14.70 16.18 19.52
C CYS A 453 -13.47 16.54 20.36
N LEU A 454 -13.29 15.90 21.53
CA LEU A 454 -12.17 16.16 22.44
C LEU A 454 -10.82 15.74 21.84
N PHE A 455 -10.77 14.65 21.08
CA PHE A 455 -9.55 14.23 20.37
C PHE A 455 -9.14 15.24 19.30
N LYS A 456 -10.08 15.71 18.48
CA LYS A 456 -9.78 16.72 17.44
C LYS A 456 -9.40 18.06 18.07
N VAL A 457 -9.99 18.43 19.21
CA VAL A 457 -9.55 19.58 20.03
C VAL A 457 -8.10 19.40 20.50
N HIS A 458 -7.72 18.22 21.01
CA HIS A 458 -6.32 17.94 21.36
C HIS A 458 -5.39 18.16 20.16
N GLN A 459 -5.75 17.58 19.02
CA GLN A 459 -4.98 17.66 17.77
C GLN A 459 -4.82 19.09 17.27
N ALA A 460 -5.87 19.91 17.33
CA ALA A 460 -5.80 21.32 16.99
C ALA A 460 -4.83 22.06 17.90
N VAL A 461 -4.96 21.89 19.22
CA VAL A 461 -4.12 22.58 20.22
C VAL A 461 -2.65 22.18 20.11
N GLU A 462 -2.35 20.90 19.92
CA GLU A 462 -0.97 20.42 19.72
C GLU A 462 -0.32 21.09 18.50
N LYS A 463 -1.02 21.12 17.36
CA LYS A 463 -0.53 21.74 16.13
C LYS A 463 -0.38 23.26 16.26
N SER A 464 -1.27 23.93 16.99
CA SER A 464 -1.12 25.36 17.34
C SER A 464 0.18 25.60 18.11
N LEU A 465 0.44 24.83 19.16
CA LEU A 465 1.64 25.03 19.97
C LEU A 465 2.94 24.68 19.22
N ILE A 466 2.88 23.71 18.29
CA ILE A 466 3.97 23.43 17.35
C ILE A 466 4.20 24.62 16.42
N ALA A 467 3.15 25.25 15.90
CA ALA A 467 3.27 26.46 15.07
C ALA A 467 4.00 27.60 15.80
N ALA A 468 3.68 27.83 17.08
CA ALA A 468 4.39 28.81 17.91
C ALA A 468 5.88 28.45 18.08
N SER A 469 6.23 27.17 18.19
CA SER A 469 7.62 26.72 18.25
C SER A 469 8.37 26.97 16.94
N TYR A 470 7.75 26.69 15.79
CA TYR A 470 8.31 27.03 14.49
C TYR A 470 8.53 28.53 14.33
N ARG A 471 7.59 29.37 14.78
CA ARG A 471 7.74 30.83 14.74
C ARG A 471 8.94 31.30 15.58
N ASN A 472 9.10 30.75 16.78
CA ASN A 472 10.14 31.18 17.72
C ASN A 472 11.56 30.76 17.29
N ASN A 473 11.75 29.50 16.89
CA ASN A 473 13.10 28.94 16.68
C ASN A 473 13.25 28.09 15.41
N GLY A 474 12.20 27.97 14.58
CA GLY A 474 12.23 27.25 13.31
C GLY A 474 12.34 25.73 13.43
N LYS A 475 12.12 25.15 14.62
CA LYS A 475 12.27 23.72 14.87
C LYS A 475 11.00 23.10 15.42
N GLN A 476 10.78 21.83 15.11
CA GLN A 476 9.76 21.03 15.76
C GLN A 476 10.12 20.80 17.25
N PRO A 477 9.18 20.96 18.18
CA PRO A 477 9.44 20.71 19.59
C PRO A 477 9.50 19.20 19.89
N ASN A 478 10.46 18.79 20.72
CA ASN A 478 10.63 17.41 21.19
C ASN A 478 9.90 17.15 22.55
N CYS A 479 8.67 17.65 22.69
CA CYS A 479 7.88 17.48 23.92
C CYS A 479 6.92 16.31 23.77
N SER A 480 6.76 15.50 24.81
CA SER A 480 5.89 14.31 24.82
C SER A 480 4.42 14.58 25.14
N SER A 481 4.06 15.81 25.54
CA SER A 481 2.67 16.20 25.87
C SER A 481 2.39 17.66 25.57
N ILE A 482 1.10 17.99 25.34
CA ILE A 482 0.63 19.37 25.14
C ILE A 482 0.89 20.26 26.37
N SER A 483 0.91 19.71 27.58
CA SER A 483 1.20 20.47 28.81
C SER A 483 2.67 20.92 28.88
N ALA A 484 3.60 20.00 28.58
CA ALA A 484 5.03 20.31 28.50
C ALA A 484 5.31 21.30 27.36
N LEU A 485 4.61 21.14 26.24
CA LEU A 485 4.73 22.05 25.11
C LEU A 485 4.19 23.45 25.42
N ALA A 486 3.01 23.55 26.04
CA ALA A 486 2.41 24.82 26.44
C ALA A 486 3.30 25.58 27.43
N SER A 487 3.86 24.88 28.42
CA SER A 487 4.79 25.46 29.40
C SER A 487 6.01 26.08 28.72
N LYS A 488 6.56 25.38 27.72
CA LYS A 488 7.68 25.87 26.93
C LYS A 488 7.28 27.09 26.08
N VAL A 489 6.17 27.00 25.36
CA VAL A 489 5.68 28.05 24.45
C VAL A 489 5.28 29.32 25.21
N SER A 490 4.73 29.19 26.42
CA SER A 490 4.38 30.34 27.28
C SER A 490 5.56 31.23 27.63
N SER A 491 6.80 30.74 27.53
CA SER A 491 8.01 31.54 27.76
C SER A 491 8.47 32.36 26.54
N TYR A 492 7.94 32.10 25.35
CA TYR A 492 8.43 32.71 24.11
C TYR A 492 8.02 34.17 23.94
N SER A 493 6.88 34.57 24.50
CA SER A 493 6.37 35.94 24.43
C SER A 493 5.39 36.22 25.57
N PRO A 494 5.34 37.45 26.11
CA PRO A 494 4.36 37.84 27.13
C PRO A 494 2.90 37.58 26.72
N GLN A 495 2.59 37.66 25.42
CA GLN A 495 1.23 37.40 24.92
C GLN A 495 0.83 35.91 24.97
N LEU A 496 1.78 35.00 25.20
CA LEU A 496 1.55 33.55 25.29
C LEU A 496 1.57 33.05 26.74
N SER A 497 1.74 33.94 27.72
CA SER A 497 1.87 33.58 29.14
C SER A 497 0.66 32.80 29.68
N GLY A 498 -0.53 33.05 29.14
CA GLY A 498 -1.78 32.36 29.52
C GLY A 498 -1.92 30.93 28.98
N LEU A 499 -1.15 30.51 27.97
CA LEU A 499 -1.35 29.22 27.30
C LEU A 499 -1.23 28.01 28.24
N SER A 500 -0.30 28.08 29.20
CA SER A 500 -0.12 27.00 30.19
C SER A 500 -1.37 26.77 31.03
N GLN A 501 -2.11 27.83 31.39
CA GLN A 501 -3.36 27.70 32.12
C GLN A 501 -4.48 27.18 31.21
N LEU A 502 -4.61 27.72 30.00
CA LEU A 502 -5.64 27.30 29.05
C LEU A 502 -5.53 25.80 28.70
N VAL A 503 -4.31 25.29 28.52
CA VAL A 503 -4.08 23.87 28.25
C VAL A 503 -4.37 22.99 29.47
N ARG A 504 -4.07 23.45 30.69
CA ARG A 504 -4.49 22.75 31.91
C ARG A 504 -6.01 22.65 32.02
N ASP A 505 -6.71 23.73 31.70
CA ASP A 505 -8.17 23.74 31.72
C ASP A 505 -8.76 22.78 30.68
N LEU A 506 -8.15 22.65 29.50
CA LEU A 506 -8.55 21.67 28.49
C LEU A 506 -8.38 20.23 28.97
N ILE A 507 -7.24 19.92 29.61
CA ILE A 507 -7.00 18.59 30.19
C ILE A 507 -8.04 18.30 31.27
N ALA A 508 -8.44 19.30 32.07
CA ALA A 508 -9.51 19.16 33.07
C ALA A 508 -10.92 18.98 32.45
N LEU A 509 -11.08 19.24 31.15
CA LEU A 509 -12.26 18.93 30.35
C LEU A 509 -12.17 17.56 29.65
N ASP A 510 -11.21 16.73 30.06
CA ASP A 510 -10.91 15.39 29.52
C ASP A 510 -10.34 15.38 28.09
N VAL A 511 -9.76 16.49 27.63
CA VAL A 511 -9.00 16.53 26.37
C VAL A 511 -7.68 15.77 26.54
N ASP A 512 -7.54 14.65 25.83
CA ASP A 512 -6.36 13.79 25.90
C ASP A 512 -6.12 13.07 24.56
N ALA A 513 -4.87 12.76 24.25
CA ALA A 513 -4.49 12.08 23.02
C ALA A 513 -4.83 10.59 23.01
N LYS A 514 -4.87 9.91 24.15
CA LYS A 514 -4.98 8.45 24.24
C LYS A 514 -6.28 8.00 24.90
N LYS A 515 -6.68 8.65 26.00
CA LYS A 515 -7.91 8.34 26.73
C LYS A 515 -9.15 8.52 25.85
N THR A 516 -9.13 9.45 24.90
CA THR A 516 -10.23 9.66 23.94
C THR A 516 -10.32 8.58 22.85
N GLN A 517 -9.29 7.74 22.68
CA GLN A 517 -9.20 6.79 21.56
C GLN A 517 -9.25 5.31 22.00
N TYR A 518 -8.59 4.95 23.10
CA TYR A 518 -8.33 3.54 23.40
C TYR A 518 -9.10 3.06 24.64
N PRO A 519 -9.83 1.92 24.56
CA PRO A 519 -10.51 1.31 25.70
C PRO A 519 -9.58 0.94 26.88
N THR A 520 -8.29 0.70 26.62
CA THR A 520 -7.29 0.34 27.64
C THR A 520 -7.06 1.43 28.71
N TYR A 521 -7.49 2.67 28.47
CA TYR A 521 -7.44 3.76 29.45
C TYR A 521 -8.72 3.93 30.27
N HIS A 522 -9.67 3.00 30.11
CA HIS A 522 -10.95 2.98 30.83
C HIS A 522 -11.13 1.62 31.51
N SER A 523 -11.92 1.59 32.59
CA SER A 523 -12.24 0.34 33.26
C SER A 523 -13.14 -0.53 32.38
N PHE A 524 -12.80 -1.81 32.18
CA PHE A 524 -13.68 -2.77 31.50
C PHE A 524 -15.09 -2.76 32.11
N PRO A 525 -16.20 -2.77 31.33
CA PRO A 525 -16.28 -2.93 29.87
C PRO A 525 -16.38 -1.60 29.10
N ASN A 526 -15.99 -0.49 29.71
CA ASN A 526 -16.22 0.85 29.17
C ASN A 526 -15.34 1.15 27.94
N ILE A 527 -15.95 1.81 26.95
CA ILE A 527 -15.26 2.33 25.76
C ILE A 527 -15.28 3.87 25.77
N PRO A 528 -14.33 4.55 25.09
CA PRO A 528 -14.25 6.02 25.08
C PRO A 528 -15.57 6.74 24.79
N ASN A 529 -16.38 6.23 23.85
CA ASN A 529 -17.66 6.84 23.45
C ASN A 529 -18.66 7.06 24.62
N GLY A 530 -18.56 6.29 25.71
CA GLY A 530 -19.45 6.41 26.87
C GLY A 530 -18.87 7.18 28.06
N GLN A 531 -17.65 7.70 27.98
CA GLN A 531 -16.90 8.16 29.17
C GLN A 531 -16.77 9.67 29.32
N PHE A 532 -17.15 10.44 28.30
CA PHE A 532 -16.98 11.89 28.29
C PHE A 532 -18.32 12.62 28.35
N ARG A 533 -18.34 13.75 29.05
CA ARG A 533 -19.55 14.57 29.19
C ARG A 533 -19.72 15.48 27.97
N SER A 534 -20.83 15.37 27.25
CA SER A 534 -21.14 16.25 26.11
C SER A 534 -21.15 17.74 26.48
N ALA A 535 -21.46 18.09 27.74
CA ALA A 535 -21.37 19.45 28.26
C ALA A 535 -19.94 20.05 28.22
N ASN A 536 -18.90 19.21 28.11
CA ASN A 536 -17.51 19.67 28.00
C ASN A 536 -17.14 20.07 26.57
N GLU A 537 -17.85 19.61 25.54
CA GLU A 537 -17.50 19.81 24.12
C GLU A 537 -17.36 21.30 23.78
N ARG A 538 -18.40 22.09 24.06
CA ARG A 538 -18.41 23.52 23.73
C ARG A 538 -17.35 24.29 24.52
N ARG A 539 -17.18 23.96 25.81
CA ARG A 539 -16.16 24.58 26.66
C ARG A 539 -14.73 24.27 26.18
N ALA A 540 -14.51 23.05 25.68
CA ALA A 540 -13.22 22.64 25.13
C ALA A 540 -12.93 23.36 23.80
N LEU A 541 -13.93 23.47 22.93
CA LEU A 541 -13.83 24.23 21.68
C LEU A 541 -13.55 25.71 21.91
N ASP A 542 -14.26 26.36 22.85
CA ASP A 542 -14.07 27.78 23.16
C ASP A 542 -12.62 28.04 23.64
N LYS A 543 -12.10 27.19 24.53
CA LYS A 543 -10.72 27.29 25.03
C LYS A 543 -9.68 26.99 23.95
N ALA A 544 -9.93 26.02 23.07
CA ALA A 544 -9.04 25.70 21.96
C ALA A 544 -9.01 26.81 20.91
N SER A 545 -10.14 27.48 20.67
CA SER A 545 -10.26 28.67 19.83
C SER A 545 -9.47 29.85 20.40
N GLU A 546 -9.53 30.06 21.73
CA GLU A 546 -8.73 31.08 22.43
C GLU A 546 -7.22 30.81 22.27
N ILE A 547 -6.77 29.56 22.50
CA ILE A 547 -5.37 29.16 22.29
C ILE A 547 -4.93 29.40 20.85
N LEU A 548 -5.74 28.97 19.87
CA LEU A 548 -5.43 29.13 18.45
C LEU A 548 -5.31 30.61 18.08
N THR A 549 -6.22 31.47 18.55
CA THR A 549 -6.20 32.92 18.30
C THR A 549 -4.94 33.58 18.87
N LEU A 550 -4.54 33.23 20.10
CA LEU A 550 -3.32 33.74 20.73
C LEU A 550 -2.06 33.34 19.94
N VAL A 551 -2.01 32.07 19.52
CA VAL A 551 -0.90 31.53 18.72
C VAL A 551 -0.87 32.18 17.33
N GLU A 552 -2.00 32.31 16.65
CA GLU A 552 -2.07 32.91 15.31
C GLU A 552 -1.61 34.36 15.32
N THR A 553 -1.98 35.11 16.36
CA THR A 553 -1.50 36.47 16.57
C THR A 553 0.02 36.47 16.71
N TYR A 554 0.59 35.55 17.50
CA TYR A 554 2.04 35.40 17.61
C TYR A 554 2.75 34.94 16.33
N VAL A 555 2.11 34.09 15.52
CA VAL A 555 2.69 33.59 14.27
C VAL A 555 2.67 34.66 13.17
N ASN A 556 1.67 35.53 13.17
CA ASN A 556 1.47 36.56 12.16
C ASN A 556 2.19 37.88 12.45
N HIS A 557 2.55 38.14 13.72
CA HIS A 557 3.40 39.26 14.14
C HIS A 557 4.85 38.82 14.31
#